data_AF-W2QGN8-F1
#
_entry.id   AF-W2QGN8-F1
#
_cell.length_a   1.000
_cell.length_b   1.000
_cell.length_c   1.000
_cell.angle_alpha   90.00
_cell.angle_beta   90.00
_cell.angle_gamma   90.00
#
_symmetry.space_group_name_H-M   'P 1'
#
loop_
_entity.id
_entity.type
_entity.pdbx_description
1 polymer ?
#
loop_
_entity_poly.entity_id
_entity_poly.type
_entity_poly.pdbx_seq_one_letter_code
_entity_poly.pdbx_strand_id
1 'polypeptide(L)'
;MPTLTPEEKLEFGDTHPCAWHDKKHGSGDFCSRAKVFYGGESDLSIFRWLNANCDAPVSTEAMDLAATNGHYDNLSWYHENRFEGCTTAAMDGAASNGYLKVVIWLNENRSEGCTTAAMDGAARNGYLEVVKWLNEKRTEGCTTAAMDNAASNGHLEVVKWLHENRTEGCTTAALEGAVINSRAKVARWLNENRSEGCTTATMDKAAGLGYLGAVKWLNENRSEGCSPAAMVNAASKGFLDVVMYLLSKVDQPATNAAISAAAENGHLLVVKYLHENRSEPCGADAIIRAKKNGHCRIVQLLLEHEGCRLAFKKETSIRMVVYRLLCMVLLVFRFIPQTLIEFFRPDGNHRDQIKSSEAQSGKQKCEMEARIRAEEEANIRMKEEPRLRAEVEAYIREEQKTQAAIQAKKEKDMRARIRAEIQENVEDKMRTEIRAGLLGDDLKQT
;
A
#
# COMPACT_ATOMS: atom_id res chain seq x y z
N MET A 1 -6.06 -5.62 22.16
CA MET A 1 -6.43 -6.43 23.33
C MET A 1 -5.15 -6.75 24.09
N PRO A 2 -5.07 -6.57 25.42
CA PRO A 2 -3.81 -6.76 26.13
C PRO A 2 -3.54 -8.26 26.31
N THR A 3 -3.04 -8.90 25.25
CA THR A 3 -2.35 -10.19 25.36
C THR A 3 -0.92 -9.96 25.85
N LEU A 4 -0.15 -11.04 26.02
CA LEU A 4 1.29 -10.96 26.29
C LEU A 4 2.01 -9.94 25.37
N THR A 5 2.94 -9.15 25.93
CA THR A 5 3.75 -8.21 25.14
C THR A 5 4.69 -8.96 24.18
N PRO A 6 5.24 -8.32 23.14
CA PRO A 6 6.22 -8.97 22.26
C PRO A 6 7.40 -9.60 23.02
N GLU A 7 7.88 -8.95 24.08
CA GLU A 7 8.96 -9.45 24.93
C GLU A 7 8.50 -10.67 25.74
N GLU A 8 7.30 -10.63 26.33
CA GLU A 8 6.73 -11.76 27.07
C GLU A 8 6.48 -12.97 26.15
N LYS A 9 6.06 -12.75 24.90
CA LYS A 9 5.88 -13.82 23.91
C LYS A 9 7.22 -14.46 23.55
N LEU A 10 8.27 -13.65 23.36
CA LEU A 10 9.60 -14.16 23.07
C LEU A 10 10.17 -14.96 24.23
N GLU A 11 9.93 -14.50 25.46
CA GLU A 11 10.47 -15.14 26.67
C GLU A 11 9.69 -16.41 27.05
N PHE A 12 8.35 -16.41 26.91
CA PHE A 12 7.50 -17.46 27.46
C PHE A 12 6.79 -18.33 26.42
N GLY A 13 6.69 -17.90 25.15
CA GLY A 13 5.77 -18.46 24.15
C GLY A 13 5.88 -19.97 23.91
N ASP A 14 7.10 -20.51 23.92
CA ASP A 14 7.35 -21.95 23.69
C ASP A 14 7.73 -22.69 24.99
N THR A 15 7.74 -21.99 26.12
CA THR A 15 8.23 -22.56 27.39
C THR A 15 7.09 -23.10 28.23
N HIS A 16 7.24 -24.35 28.68
CA HIS A 16 6.24 -24.98 29.54
C HIS A 16 6.04 -24.16 30.84
N PRO A 17 4.78 -23.90 31.26
CA PRO A 17 4.47 -23.01 32.39
C PRO A 17 5.21 -23.30 33.70
N CYS A 18 5.54 -24.57 33.97
CA CYS A 18 6.30 -24.93 35.17
C CYS A 18 7.65 -24.19 35.31
N ALA A 19 8.22 -23.67 34.22
CA ALA A 19 9.51 -22.97 34.25
C ALA A 19 9.41 -21.51 34.72
N TRP A 20 8.23 -20.89 34.58
CA TRP A 20 8.05 -19.45 34.79
C TRP A 20 6.85 -19.08 35.66
N HIS A 21 5.86 -19.96 35.80
CA HIS A 21 4.61 -19.69 36.50
C HIS A 21 4.85 -19.13 37.90
N ASP A 22 5.59 -19.84 38.74
CA ASP A 22 5.81 -19.43 40.14
C ASP A 22 6.54 -18.08 40.26
N LYS A 23 7.37 -17.73 39.28
CA LYS A 23 8.09 -16.44 39.24
C LYS A 23 7.18 -15.29 38.84
N LYS A 24 6.13 -15.56 38.06
CA LYS A 24 5.19 -14.56 37.54
C LYS A 24 3.86 -14.56 38.28
N HIS A 25 3.60 -15.58 39.08
CA HIS A 25 2.39 -15.70 39.88
C HIS A 25 2.29 -14.53 40.86
N GLY A 26 1.19 -13.77 40.80
CA GLY A 26 0.99 -12.54 41.56
C GLY A 26 1.54 -11.25 40.92
N SER A 27 2.17 -11.33 39.74
CA SER A 27 2.58 -10.15 38.96
C SER A 27 1.38 -9.57 38.21
N GLY A 28 0.50 -8.86 38.92
CA GLY A 28 -0.66 -8.21 38.34
C GLY A 28 -1.61 -9.18 37.64
N ASP A 29 -1.97 -8.87 36.39
CA ASP A 29 -2.91 -9.64 35.56
C ASP A 29 -2.21 -10.62 34.59
N PHE A 30 -0.90 -10.87 34.76
CA PHE A 30 -0.10 -11.67 33.83
C PHE A 30 -0.72 -13.05 33.56
N CYS A 31 -1.13 -13.79 34.60
CA CYS A 31 -1.70 -15.12 34.42
C CYS A 31 -3.03 -15.10 33.66
N SER A 32 -3.86 -14.06 33.85
CA SER A 32 -5.09 -13.85 33.08
C SER A 32 -4.78 -13.57 31.61
N ARG A 33 -3.81 -12.68 31.34
CA ARG A 33 -3.35 -12.38 29.97
C ARG A 33 -2.71 -13.58 29.28
N ALA A 34 -1.96 -14.39 30.01
CA ALA A 34 -1.37 -15.63 29.52
C ALA A 34 -2.47 -16.65 29.16
N LYS A 35 -3.48 -16.83 30.02
CA LYS A 35 -4.65 -17.67 29.72
C LYS A 35 -5.38 -17.20 28.46
N VAL A 36 -5.56 -15.89 28.26
CA VAL A 36 -6.15 -15.35 27.02
C VAL A 36 -5.28 -15.66 25.80
N PHE A 37 -3.97 -15.40 25.89
CA PHE A 37 -3.03 -15.64 24.80
C PHE A 37 -2.99 -17.13 24.40
N TYR A 38 -2.62 -18.02 25.32
CA TYR A 38 -2.51 -19.45 25.02
C TYR A 38 -3.85 -20.12 24.75
N GLY A 39 -4.95 -19.57 25.25
CA GLY A 39 -6.30 -20.02 24.90
C GLY A 39 -6.66 -19.76 23.44
N GLY A 40 -6.10 -18.69 22.88
CA GLY A 40 -6.23 -18.33 21.48
C GLY A 40 -5.25 -19.03 20.54
N GLU A 41 -4.30 -19.81 21.04
CA GLU A 41 -3.31 -20.54 20.22
C GLU A 41 -3.80 -21.94 19.85
N SER A 42 -3.19 -22.55 18.83
CA SER A 42 -3.62 -23.87 18.34
C SER A 42 -3.46 -25.00 19.37
N ASP A 43 -2.43 -24.91 20.21
CA ASP A 43 -2.18 -25.90 21.27
C ASP A 43 -2.71 -25.42 22.62
N LEU A 44 -3.76 -26.10 23.10
CA LEU A 44 -4.33 -25.86 24.43
C LEU A 44 -3.53 -26.45 25.58
N SER A 45 -2.39 -27.11 25.36
CA SER A 45 -1.59 -27.75 26.43
C SER A 45 -1.23 -26.76 27.54
N ILE A 46 -0.69 -25.60 27.16
CA ILE A 46 -0.32 -24.52 28.09
C ILE A 46 -1.55 -23.92 28.75
N PHE A 47 -2.61 -23.65 27.98
CA PHE A 47 -3.87 -23.13 28.51
C PHE A 47 -4.45 -24.07 29.57
N ARG A 48 -4.53 -25.38 29.28
CA ARG A 48 -5.07 -26.40 30.18
C ARG A 48 -4.24 -26.51 31.45
N TRP A 49 -2.91 -26.44 31.34
CA TRP A 49 -2.04 -26.40 32.49
C TRP A 49 -2.33 -25.17 33.37
N LEU A 50 -2.38 -23.97 32.76
CA LEU A 50 -2.68 -22.74 33.51
C LEU A 50 -4.07 -22.76 34.13
N ASN A 51 -5.05 -23.36 33.43
CA ASN A 51 -6.41 -23.50 33.94
C ASN A 51 -6.49 -24.47 35.15
N ALA A 52 -5.65 -25.51 35.18
CA ALA A 52 -5.61 -26.48 36.27
C ALA A 52 -4.77 -26.04 37.47
N ASN A 53 -3.79 -25.15 37.27
CA ASN A 53 -2.77 -24.81 38.29
C ASN A 53 -2.77 -23.34 38.71
N CYS A 54 -3.68 -22.51 38.19
CA CYS A 54 -3.78 -21.10 38.53
C CYS A 54 -5.23 -20.64 38.61
N ASP A 55 -5.60 -19.94 39.69
CA ASP A 55 -6.97 -19.45 39.93
C ASP A 55 -7.28 -18.13 39.21
N ALA A 56 -6.34 -17.60 38.42
CA ALA A 56 -6.55 -16.38 37.64
C ALA A 56 -7.78 -16.55 36.71
N PRO A 57 -8.66 -15.54 36.59
CA PRO A 57 -9.87 -15.66 35.78
C PRO A 57 -9.55 -15.86 34.30
N VAL A 58 -10.37 -16.67 33.63
CA VAL A 58 -10.43 -16.74 32.16
C VAL A 58 -11.51 -15.77 31.72
N SER A 59 -11.24 -14.97 30.68
CA SER A 59 -12.22 -14.06 30.09
C SER A 59 -12.78 -14.65 28.79
N THR A 60 -13.88 -14.06 28.31
CA THR A 60 -14.47 -14.36 26.98
C THR A 60 -13.47 -14.17 25.83
N GLU A 61 -12.42 -13.36 26.04
CA GLU A 61 -11.39 -13.07 25.04
C GLU A 61 -10.61 -14.31 24.59
N ALA A 62 -10.49 -15.34 25.45
CA ALA A 62 -9.83 -16.58 25.09
C ALA A 62 -10.57 -17.29 23.93
N MET A 63 -11.91 -17.36 24.02
CA MET A 63 -12.74 -17.96 22.98
C MET A 63 -12.85 -17.05 21.75
N ASP A 64 -12.87 -15.72 21.94
CA ASP A 64 -12.81 -14.76 20.83
C ASP A 64 -11.52 -14.90 20.01
N LEU A 65 -10.37 -15.05 20.67
CA LEU A 65 -9.08 -15.26 19.99
C LEU A 65 -9.00 -16.64 19.32
N ALA A 66 -9.47 -17.70 20.00
CA ALA A 66 -9.52 -19.03 19.39
C ALA A 66 -10.35 -19.04 18.10
N ALA A 67 -11.49 -18.34 18.11
CA ALA A 67 -12.31 -18.17 16.91
C ALA A 67 -11.62 -17.32 15.84
N THR A 68 -11.03 -16.20 16.24
CA THR A 68 -10.29 -15.30 15.34
C THR A 68 -9.13 -16.00 14.65
N ASN A 69 -8.48 -16.95 15.33
CA ASN A 69 -7.35 -17.74 14.81
C ASN A 69 -7.78 -19.07 14.14
N GLY A 70 -9.08 -19.37 14.09
CA GLY A 70 -9.60 -20.54 13.37
C GLY A 70 -9.49 -21.87 14.10
N HIS A 71 -9.24 -21.85 15.42
CA HIS A 71 -9.03 -23.06 16.23
C HIS A 71 -10.36 -23.70 16.65
N TYR A 72 -11.00 -24.37 15.69
CA TYR A 72 -12.29 -25.04 15.87
C TYR A 72 -12.32 -26.01 17.08
N ASP A 73 -11.29 -26.85 17.23
CA ASP A 73 -11.26 -27.85 18.31
C ASP A 73 -11.23 -27.19 19.70
N ASN A 74 -10.58 -26.03 19.79
CA ASN A 74 -10.54 -25.25 21.02
C ASN A 74 -11.92 -24.70 21.36
N LEU A 75 -12.70 -24.25 20.36
CA LEU A 75 -14.06 -23.77 20.59
C LEU A 75 -14.99 -24.85 21.13
N SER A 76 -14.91 -26.06 20.58
CA SER A 76 -15.66 -27.22 21.11
C SER A 76 -15.28 -27.47 22.56
N TRP A 77 -13.97 -27.49 22.86
CA TRP A 77 -13.49 -27.69 24.22
C TRP A 77 -13.96 -26.58 25.17
N TYR A 78 -13.86 -25.32 24.77
CA TYR A 78 -14.37 -24.18 25.55
C TYR A 78 -15.86 -24.32 25.83
N HIS A 79 -16.66 -24.65 24.82
CA HIS A 79 -18.11 -24.81 24.96
C HIS A 79 -18.51 -25.90 25.95
N GLU A 80 -17.79 -27.02 25.95
CA GLU A 80 -18.10 -28.17 26.80
C GLU A 80 -17.56 -28.02 28.25
N ASN A 81 -16.50 -27.23 28.44
CA ASN A 81 -15.74 -27.22 29.70
C ASN A 81 -15.75 -25.85 30.42
N ARG A 82 -16.25 -24.79 29.77
CA ARG A 82 -16.26 -23.41 30.29
C ARG A 82 -17.64 -22.78 30.14
N PHE A 83 -17.91 -21.75 30.95
CA PHE A 83 -19.22 -21.08 30.98
C PHE A 83 -19.15 -19.60 30.59
N GLU A 84 -17.96 -19.01 30.50
CA GLU A 84 -17.77 -17.59 30.16
C GLU A 84 -18.33 -17.24 28.78
N GLY A 85 -18.18 -18.15 27.81
CA GLY A 85 -18.63 -17.92 26.44
C GLY A 85 -17.68 -17.05 25.63
N CYS A 86 -18.25 -16.37 24.63
CA CYS A 86 -17.52 -15.46 23.75
C CYS A 86 -18.30 -14.14 23.61
N THR A 87 -17.83 -13.25 22.74
CA THR A 87 -18.53 -12.04 22.35
C THR A 87 -18.79 -12.04 20.84
N THR A 88 -19.37 -10.96 20.30
CA THR A 88 -19.48 -10.79 18.83
C THR A 88 -18.11 -10.78 18.15
N ALA A 89 -17.03 -10.47 18.88
CA ALA A 89 -15.67 -10.46 18.35
C ALA A 89 -15.21 -11.84 17.86
N ALA A 90 -15.72 -12.95 18.44
CA ALA A 90 -15.45 -14.29 17.95
C ALA A 90 -15.88 -14.47 16.49
N MET A 91 -17.15 -14.17 16.19
CA MET A 91 -17.68 -14.35 14.83
C MET A 91 -17.15 -13.30 13.87
N ASP A 92 -16.99 -12.05 14.33
CA ASP A 92 -16.40 -10.97 13.53
C ASP A 92 -14.97 -11.30 13.12
N GLY A 93 -14.15 -11.78 14.06
CA GLY A 93 -12.76 -12.17 13.83
C GLY A 93 -12.65 -13.41 12.95
N ALA A 94 -13.46 -14.45 13.20
CA ALA A 94 -13.48 -15.66 12.39
C ALA A 94 -13.89 -15.37 10.94
N ALA A 95 -14.90 -14.54 10.74
CA ALA A 95 -15.35 -14.12 9.41
C ALA A 95 -14.29 -13.29 8.69
N SER A 96 -13.69 -12.33 9.39
CA SER A 96 -12.62 -11.48 8.86
C SER A 96 -11.39 -12.29 8.42
N ASN A 97 -11.14 -13.45 9.03
CA ASN A 97 -10.02 -14.35 8.68
C ASN A 97 -10.44 -15.53 7.79
N GLY A 98 -11.69 -15.59 7.33
CA GLY A 98 -12.12 -16.58 6.35
C GLY A 98 -12.42 -17.96 6.91
N TYR A 99 -12.51 -18.10 8.24
CA TYR A 99 -12.75 -19.37 8.91
C TYR A 99 -14.24 -19.74 8.91
N LEU A 100 -14.78 -20.06 7.72
CA LEU A 100 -16.21 -20.37 7.53
C LEU A 100 -16.71 -21.48 8.47
N LYS A 101 -15.90 -22.54 8.71
CA LYS A 101 -16.26 -23.62 9.64
C LYS A 101 -16.48 -23.10 11.07
N VAL A 102 -15.65 -22.15 11.52
CA VAL A 102 -15.79 -21.52 12.84
C VAL A 102 -17.01 -20.60 12.86
N VAL A 103 -17.25 -19.82 11.80
CA VAL A 103 -18.44 -18.96 11.69
C VAL A 103 -19.73 -19.78 11.80
N ILE A 104 -19.82 -20.90 11.07
CA ILE A 104 -20.96 -21.82 11.13
C ILE A 104 -21.12 -22.37 12.56
N TRP A 105 -20.04 -22.87 13.15
CA TRP A 105 -20.08 -23.43 14.50
C TRP A 105 -20.55 -22.41 15.55
N LEU A 106 -20.04 -21.18 15.48
CA LEU A 106 -20.45 -20.10 16.39
C LEU A 106 -21.95 -19.81 16.22
N ASN A 107 -22.45 -19.76 15.00
CA ASN A 107 -23.87 -19.52 14.77
C ASN A 107 -24.78 -20.66 15.26
N GLU A 108 -24.32 -21.91 15.19
CA GLU A 108 -25.09 -23.08 15.61
C GLU A 108 -25.08 -23.30 17.13
N ASN A 109 -24.00 -22.91 17.81
CA ASN A 109 -23.76 -23.25 19.22
C ASN A 109 -23.76 -22.05 20.17
N ARG A 110 -23.75 -20.82 19.64
CA ARG A 110 -23.68 -19.56 20.41
C ARG A 110 -24.80 -18.61 19.99
N SER A 111 -25.16 -17.67 20.87
CA SER A 111 -26.26 -16.72 20.67
C SER A 111 -25.81 -15.26 20.57
N GLU A 112 -24.52 -15.00 20.78
CA GLU A 112 -23.92 -13.66 20.79
C GLU A 112 -23.97 -12.99 19.42
N GLY A 113 -23.92 -13.79 18.34
CA GLY A 113 -24.00 -13.29 16.97
C GLY A 113 -22.72 -12.60 16.50
N CYS A 114 -22.90 -11.59 15.64
CA CYS A 114 -21.82 -10.82 15.00
C CYS A 114 -22.26 -9.37 14.83
N THR A 115 -21.38 -8.53 14.32
CA THR A 115 -21.69 -7.16 13.89
C THR A 115 -21.50 -7.03 12.38
N THR A 116 -21.67 -5.82 11.83
CA THR A 116 -21.31 -5.54 10.43
C THR A 116 -19.82 -5.79 10.15
N ALA A 117 -18.97 -5.80 11.18
CA ALA A 117 -17.53 -6.06 11.05
C ALA A 117 -17.24 -7.46 10.49
N ALA A 118 -18.09 -8.46 10.74
CA ALA A 118 -17.95 -9.80 10.15
C ALA A 118 -17.97 -9.75 8.62
N MET A 119 -18.99 -9.13 8.03
CA MET A 119 -19.14 -9.06 6.57
C MET A 119 -18.17 -8.05 5.96
N ASP A 120 -17.95 -6.90 6.60
CA ASP A 120 -16.97 -5.89 6.17
C ASP A 120 -15.55 -6.47 6.12
N GLY A 121 -15.15 -7.22 7.15
CA GLY A 121 -13.84 -7.87 7.24
C GLY A 121 -13.70 -9.04 6.26
N ALA A 122 -14.73 -9.89 6.13
CA ALA A 122 -14.74 -10.96 5.15
C ALA A 122 -14.61 -10.42 3.72
N ALA A 123 -15.32 -9.33 3.40
CA ALA A 123 -15.26 -8.67 2.11
C ALA A 123 -13.88 -8.04 1.85
N ARG A 124 -13.35 -7.31 2.85
CA ARG A 124 -12.02 -6.70 2.81
C ARG A 124 -10.92 -7.70 2.45
N ASN A 125 -11.00 -8.93 2.97
CA ASN A 125 -10.00 -9.98 2.77
C ASN A 125 -10.36 -10.98 1.65
N GLY A 126 -11.47 -10.75 0.95
CA GLY A 126 -11.81 -11.52 -0.25
C GLY A 126 -12.50 -12.86 0.01
N TYR A 127 -13.01 -13.10 1.22
CA TYR A 127 -13.66 -14.36 1.60
C TYR A 127 -15.12 -14.40 1.14
N LEU A 128 -15.32 -14.52 -0.18
CA LEU A 128 -16.65 -14.47 -0.82
C LEU A 128 -17.64 -15.48 -0.22
N GLU A 129 -17.20 -16.70 0.08
CA GLU A 129 -18.09 -17.73 0.64
C GLU A 129 -18.56 -17.39 2.06
N VAL A 130 -17.73 -16.72 2.86
CA VAL A 130 -18.14 -16.19 4.16
C VAL A 130 -19.13 -15.03 3.98
N VAL A 131 -18.89 -14.13 3.03
CA VAL A 131 -19.81 -13.02 2.71
C VAL A 131 -21.20 -13.54 2.32
N LYS A 132 -21.26 -14.52 1.40
CA LYS A 132 -22.53 -15.16 0.98
C LYS A 132 -23.24 -15.80 2.17
N TRP A 133 -22.51 -16.59 2.95
CA TRP A 133 -23.09 -17.28 4.10
C TRP A 133 -23.64 -16.31 5.13
N LEU A 134 -22.89 -15.24 5.46
CA LEU A 134 -23.35 -14.21 6.38
C LEU A 134 -24.62 -13.53 5.85
N ASN A 135 -24.68 -13.19 4.56
CA ASN A 135 -25.88 -12.58 4.00
C ASN A 135 -27.10 -13.51 4.00
N GLU A 136 -26.90 -14.82 3.82
CA GLU A 136 -27.99 -15.80 3.83
C GLU A 136 -28.51 -16.12 5.23
N LYS A 137 -27.62 -16.12 6.24
CA LYS A 137 -27.94 -16.61 7.59
C LYS A 137 -28.08 -15.53 8.65
N ARG A 138 -27.63 -14.31 8.38
CA ARG A 138 -27.53 -13.22 9.35
C ARG A 138 -28.18 -11.96 8.80
N THR A 139 -28.62 -11.06 9.68
CA THR A 139 -29.40 -9.87 9.31
C THR A 139 -28.66 -8.56 9.54
N GLU A 140 -27.48 -8.61 10.14
CA GLU A 140 -26.64 -7.46 10.48
C GLU A 140 -26.16 -6.70 9.24
N GLY A 141 -25.97 -7.41 8.11
CA GLY A 141 -25.53 -6.83 6.86
C GLY A 141 -24.08 -6.37 6.86
N CYS A 142 -23.78 -5.36 6.04
CA CYS A 142 -22.47 -4.73 5.93
C CYS A 142 -22.59 -3.20 5.93
N THR A 143 -21.45 -2.52 5.85
CA THR A 143 -21.39 -1.09 5.57
C THR A 143 -20.77 -0.85 4.18
N THR A 144 -20.66 0.41 3.76
CA THR A 144 -19.89 0.76 2.54
C THR A 144 -18.44 0.28 2.61
N ALA A 145 -17.90 0.06 3.83
CA ALA A 145 -16.56 -0.44 4.04
C ALA A 145 -16.35 -1.83 3.43
N ALA A 146 -17.38 -2.67 3.29
CA ALA A 146 -17.26 -3.97 2.62
C ALA A 146 -16.81 -3.80 1.16
N MET A 147 -17.53 -2.99 0.38
CA MET A 147 -17.22 -2.79 -1.04
C MET A 147 -15.98 -1.91 -1.23
N ASP A 148 -15.82 -0.86 -0.42
CA ASP A 148 -14.64 0.03 -0.48
C ASP A 148 -13.33 -0.74 -0.25
N ASN A 149 -13.30 -1.57 0.80
CA ASN A 149 -12.10 -2.34 1.13
C ASN A 149 -11.91 -3.56 0.21
N ALA A 150 -12.98 -4.24 -0.22
CA ALA A 150 -12.87 -5.30 -1.22
C ALA A 150 -12.28 -4.75 -2.53
N ALA A 151 -12.71 -3.56 -2.94
CA ALA A 151 -12.20 -2.89 -4.13
C ALA A 151 -10.72 -2.50 -4.00
N SER A 152 -10.38 -1.86 -2.88
CA SER A 152 -9.00 -1.46 -2.56
C SER A 152 -8.02 -2.64 -2.52
N ASN A 153 -8.47 -3.82 -2.05
CA ASN A 153 -7.65 -5.04 -2.00
C ASN A 153 -7.71 -5.89 -3.28
N GLY A 154 -8.56 -5.52 -4.25
CA GLY A 154 -8.60 -6.17 -5.57
C GLY A 154 -9.53 -7.38 -5.67
N HIS A 155 -10.46 -7.57 -4.72
CA HIS A 155 -11.39 -8.68 -4.67
C HIS A 155 -12.60 -8.45 -5.57
N LEU A 156 -12.38 -8.47 -6.90
CA LEU A 156 -13.41 -8.15 -7.91
C LEU A 156 -14.70 -8.98 -7.76
N GLU A 157 -14.59 -10.27 -7.47
CA GLU A 157 -15.77 -11.14 -7.35
C GLU A 157 -16.61 -10.82 -6.11
N VAL A 158 -15.97 -10.36 -5.02
CA VAL A 158 -16.68 -9.83 -3.85
C VAL A 158 -17.37 -8.52 -4.20
N VAL A 159 -16.69 -7.61 -4.91
CA VAL A 159 -17.27 -6.33 -5.35
C VAL A 159 -18.52 -6.53 -6.21
N LYS A 160 -18.44 -7.40 -7.22
CA LYS A 160 -19.59 -7.75 -8.08
C LYS A 160 -20.73 -8.32 -7.26
N TRP A 161 -20.42 -9.29 -6.40
CA TRP A 161 -21.44 -9.95 -5.59
C TRP A 161 -22.13 -8.95 -4.64
N LEU A 162 -21.37 -8.09 -3.96
CA LEU A 162 -21.92 -7.04 -3.11
C LEU A 162 -22.80 -6.07 -3.92
N HIS A 163 -22.38 -5.69 -5.13
CA HIS A 163 -23.18 -4.81 -5.98
C HIS A 163 -24.51 -5.43 -6.41
N GLU A 164 -24.53 -6.73 -6.71
CA GLU A 164 -25.72 -7.44 -7.15
C GLU A 164 -26.69 -7.78 -6.01
N ASN A 165 -26.19 -7.96 -4.78
CA ASN A 165 -26.96 -8.53 -3.68
C ASN A 165 -27.16 -7.58 -2.48
N ARG A 166 -26.48 -6.43 -2.44
CA ARG A 166 -26.53 -5.47 -1.32
C ARG A 166 -26.87 -4.06 -1.81
N THR A 167 -27.45 -3.25 -0.92
CA THR A 167 -27.93 -1.89 -1.25
C THR A 167 -27.06 -0.78 -0.67
N GLU A 168 -26.13 -1.11 0.22
CA GLU A 168 -25.24 -0.16 0.89
C GLU A 168 -24.30 0.57 -0.08
N GLY A 169 -23.92 -0.09 -1.18
CA GLY A 169 -23.06 0.47 -2.21
C GLY A 169 -21.61 0.69 -1.76
N CYS A 170 -20.96 1.67 -2.38
CA CYS A 170 -19.59 2.08 -2.06
C CYS A 170 -19.50 3.61 -1.95
N THR A 171 -18.32 4.10 -1.60
CA THR A 171 -17.97 5.52 -1.65
C THR A 171 -16.90 5.76 -2.73
N THR A 172 -16.43 7.00 -2.87
CA THR A 172 -15.28 7.32 -3.73
C THR A 172 -14.02 6.54 -3.32
N ALA A 173 -13.95 6.05 -2.08
CA ALA A 173 -12.83 5.24 -1.57
C ALA A 173 -12.65 3.91 -2.33
N ALA A 174 -13.72 3.33 -2.90
CA ALA A 174 -13.62 2.10 -3.69
C ALA A 174 -12.78 2.31 -4.95
N LEU A 175 -13.11 3.32 -5.77
CA LEU A 175 -12.38 3.61 -7.00
C LEU A 175 -10.98 4.17 -6.68
N GLU A 176 -10.89 5.04 -5.67
CA GLU A 176 -9.61 5.58 -5.20
C GLU A 176 -8.65 4.48 -4.76
N GLY A 177 -9.08 3.60 -3.87
CA GLY A 177 -8.29 2.48 -3.38
C GLY A 177 -7.92 1.52 -4.51
N ALA A 178 -8.86 1.22 -5.42
CA ALA A 178 -8.58 0.37 -6.56
C ALA A 178 -7.49 0.95 -7.48
N VAL A 179 -7.50 2.27 -7.73
CA VAL A 179 -6.45 2.92 -8.54
C VAL A 179 -5.11 2.96 -7.82
N ILE A 180 -5.11 3.40 -6.56
CA ILE A 180 -3.88 3.58 -5.75
C ILE A 180 -3.19 2.24 -5.49
N ASN A 181 -3.94 1.16 -5.32
CA ASN A 181 -3.38 -0.19 -5.12
C ASN A 181 -3.24 -0.99 -6.42
N SER A 182 -3.28 -0.31 -7.58
CA SER A 182 -3.08 -0.93 -8.91
C SER A 182 -4.05 -2.07 -9.23
N ARG A 183 -5.29 -2.01 -8.70
CA ARG A 183 -6.37 -2.98 -8.94
C ARG A 183 -7.14 -2.63 -10.21
N ALA A 184 -6.45 -2.65 -11.36
CA ALA A 184 -6.98 -2.16 -12.63
C ALA A 184 -8.31 -2.81 -13.07
N LYS A 185 -8.49 -4.11 -12.82
CA LYS A 185 -9.75 -4.80 -13.15
C LYS A 185 -10.93 -4.29 -12.33
N VAL A 186 -10.71 -4.03 -11.04
CA VAL A 186 -11.72 -3.46 -10.14
C VAL A 186 -12.01 -2.02 -10.52
N ALA A 187 -10.99 -1.20 -10.76
CA ALA A 187 -11.19 0.20 -11.14
C ALA A 187 -12.02 0.36 -12.42
N ARG A 188 -11.74 -0.46 -13.45
CA ARG A 188 -12.55 -0.49 -14.69
C ARG A 188 -14.00 -0.90 -14.41
N TRP A 189 -14.18 -1.99 -13.66
CA TRP A 189 -15.50 -2.49 -13.34
C TRP A 189 -16.32 -1.46 -12.54
N LEU A 190 -15.72 -0.82 -11.53
CA LEU A 190 -16.37 0.24 -10.75
C LEU A 190 -16.75 1.42 -11.65
N ASN A 191 -15.88 1.87 -12.56
CA ASN A 191 -16.20 2.98 -13.45
C ASN A 191 -17.36 2.67 -14.42
N GLU A 192 -17.51 1.39 -14.82
CA GLU A 192 -18.58 0.95 -15.73
C GLU A 192 -19.91 0.72 -15.01
N ASN A 193 -19.90 0.36 -13.71
CA ASN A 193 -21.09 -0.12 -13.00
C ASN A 193 -21.51 0.77 -11.81
N ARG A 194 -20.69 1.75 -11.42
CA ARG A 194 -20.91 2.63 -10.26
C ARG A 194 -20.75 4.10 -10.66
N SER A 195 -21.48 4.98 -9.98
CA SER A 195 -21.56 6.41 -10.31
C SER A 195 -20.86 7.32 -9.29
N GLU A 196 -20.41 6.78 -8.17
CA GLU A 196 -19.77 7.51 -7.07
C GLU A 196 -18.49 8.22 -7.49
N GLY A 197 -17.77 7.65 -8.45
CA GLY A 197 -16.58 8.27 -9.02
C GLY A 197 -15.39 8.30 -8.07
N CYS A 198 -14.58 9.35 -8.20
CA CYS A 198 -13.39 9.53 -7.38
C CYS A 198 -13.09 11.02 -7.17
N THR A 199 -12.18 11.37 -6.27
CA THR A 199 -11.78 12.79 -6.11
C THR A 199 -10.52 13.12 -6.91
N THR A 200 -10.16 14.40 -7.00
CA THR A 200 -8.87 14.86 -7.58
C THR A 200 -7.67 14.21 -6.89
N ALA A 201 -7.80 13.85 -5.61
CA ALA A 201 -6.77 13.14 -4.84
C ALA A 201 -6.36 11.80 -5.49
N THR A 202 -7.23 11.19 -6.29
CA THR A 202 -6.94 9.94 -7.02
C THR A 202 -5.83 10.15 -8.04
N MET A 203 -5.99 11.14 -8.91
CA MET A 203 -5.00 11.45 -9.94
C MET A 203 -3.74 12.05 -9.30
N ASP A 204 -3.89 12.86 -8.24
CA ASP A 204 -2.75 13.44 -7.51
C ASP A 204 -1.86 12.37 -6.86
N LYS A 205 -2.46 11.34 -6.25
CA LYS A 205 -1.74 10.21 -5.66
C LYS A 205 -1.17 9.28 -6.73
N ALA A 206 -1.93 8.97 -7.78
CA ALA A 206 -1.44 8.16 -8.90
C ALA A 206 -0.21 8.80 -9.56
N ALA A 207 -0.22 10.12 -9.72
CA ALA A 207 0.92 10.89 -10.22
C ALA A 207 2.12 10.83 -9.26
N GLY A 208 1.88 10.99 -7.95
CA GLY A 208 2.90 10.84 -6.91
C GLY A 208 3.47 9.44 -6.73
N LEU A 209 2.80 8.40 -7.24
CA LEU A 209 3.27 7.01 -7.27
C LEU A 209 3.90 6.61 -8.60
N GLY A 210 3.90 7.50 -9.61
CA GLY A 210 4.47 7.22 -10.93
C GLY A 210 3.59 6.34 -11.81
N TYR A 211 2.29 6.21 -11.49
CA TYR A 211 1.37 5.33 -12.22
C TYR A 211 0.81 6.03 -13.47
N LEU A 212 1.66 6.23 -14.48
CA LEU A 212 1.29 6.91 -15.73
C LEU A 212 0.05 6.29 -16.41
N GLY A 213 -0.06 4.96 -16.41
CA GLY A 213 -1.23 4.26 -16.98
C GLY A 213 -2.55 4.62 -16.26
N ALA A 214 -2.51 4.76 -14.94
CA ALA A 214 -3.66 5.18 -14.15
C ALA A 214 -3.99 6.66 -14.38
N VAL A 215 -2.98 7.55 -14.45
CA VAL A 215 -3.17 8.98 -14.75
C VAL A 215 -3.82 9.17 -16.12
N LYS A 216 -3.34 8.46 -17.15
CA LYS A 216 -3.95 8.46 -18.49
C LYS A 216 -5.40 8.02 -18.46
N TRP A 217 -5.65 6.85 -17.85
CA TRP A 217 -6.98 6.28 -17.77
C TRP A 217 -7.95 7.21 -17.02
N LEU A 218 -7.55 7.79 -15.90
CA LEU A 218 -8.36 8.78 -15.16
C LEU A 218 -8.66 10.00 -16.03
N ASN A 219 -7.67 10.56 -16.73
CA ASN A 219 -7.87 11.73 -17.59
C ASN A 219 -8.83 11.46 -18.76
N GLU A 220 -8.84 10.22 -19.28
CA GLU A 220 -9.70 9.82 -20.40
C GLU A 220 -11.13 9.45 -19.97
N ASN A 221 -11.31 8.95 -18.75
CA ASN A 221 -12.57 8.34 -18.31
C ASN A 221 -13.29 9.13 -17.21
N ARG A 222 -12.62 10.10 -16.58
CA ARG A 222 -13.12 10.85 -15.42
C ARG A 222 -13.00 12.36 -15.66
N SER A 223 -13.99 13.12 -15.16
CA SER A 223 -14.04 14.58 -15.32
C SER A 223 -13.46 15.34 -14.13
N GLU A 224 -13.16 14.66 -13.03
CA GLU A 224 -12.67 15.28 -11.79
C GLU A 224 -11.26 15.87 -11.94
N GLY A 225 -10.43 15.31 -12.83
CA GLY A 225 -9.10 15.82 -13.14
C GLY A 225 -8.11 15.69 -11.97
N CYS A 226 -7.14 16.60 -11.92
CA CYS A 226 -6.14 16.68 -10.86
C CYS A 226 -6.00 18.10 -10.32
N SER A 227 -5.48 18.20 -9.10
CA SER A 227 -5.05 19.47 -8.54
C SER A 227 -3.57 19.75 -8.89
N PRO A 228 -3.06 20.96 -8.61
CA PRO A 228 -1.62 21.25 -8.74
C PRO A 228 -0.73 20.28 -7.94
N ALA A 229 -1.27 19.58 -6.94
CA ALA A 229 -0.55 18.59 -6.17
C ALA A 229 -0.08 17.41 -7.03
N ALA A 230 -0.78 17.03 -8.10
CA ALA A 230 -0.32 15.98 -9.02
C ALA A 230 1.06 16.30 -9.61
N MET A 231 1.22 17.53 -10.11
CA MET A 231 2.48 18.01 -10.68
C MET A 231 3.59 18.07 -9.63
N VAL A 232 3.28 18.59 -8.44
CA VAL A 232 4.25 18.70 -7.34
C VAL A 232 4.69 17.32 -6.85
N ASN A 233 3.75 16.39 -6.62
CA ASN A 233 4.04 15.05 -6.13
C ASN A 233 4.90 14.27 -7.14
N ALA A 234 4.50 14.26 -8.42
CA ALA A 234 5.27 13.60 -9.48
C ALA A 234 6.67 14.20 -9.61
N ALA A 235 6.77 15.53 -9.55
CA ALA A 235 8.05 16.23 -9.62
C ALA A 235 8.95 15.93 -8.42
N SER A 236 8.39 15.87 -7.20
CA SER A 236 9.12 15.56 -5.97
C SER A 236 9.71 14.16 -5.94
N LYS A 237 9.15 13.23 -6.71
CA LYS A 237 9.58 11.82 -6.82
C LYS A 237 10.38 11.52 -8.09
N GLY A 238 10.49 12.49 -9.00
CA GLY A 238 11.30 12.37 -10.20
C GLY A 238 10.62 11.65 -11.36
N PHE A 239 9.29 11.49 -11.34
CA PHE A 239 8.53 10.83 -12.39
C PHE A 239 8.36 11.75 -13.61
N LEU A 240 9.43 11.85 -14.42
CA LEU A 240 9.50 12.74 -15.57
C LEU A 240 8.41 12.45 -16.62
N ASP A 241 8.10 11.18 -16.86
CA ASP A 241 7.07 10.75 -17.80
C ASP A 241 5.66 11.21 -17.38
N VAL A 242 5.34 11.11 -16.09
CA VAL A 242 4.11 11.66 -15.51
C VAL A 242 4.09 13.18 -15.60
N VAL A 243 5.19 13.85 -15.24
CA VAL A 243 5.32 15.31 -15.34
C VAL A 243 5.08 15.80 -16.77
N MET A 244 5.71 15.15 -17.76
CA MET A 244 5.53 15.46 -19.18
C MET A 244 4.08 15.28 -19.61
N TYR A 245 3.41 14.22 -19.15
CA TYR A 245 2.02 13.98 -19.48
C TYR A 245 1.07 15.02 -18.85
N LEU A 246 1.25 15.31 -17.56
CA LEU A 246 0.44 16.31 -16.84
C LEU A 246 0.55 17.70 -17.48
N LEU A 247 1.75 18.09 -17.90
CA LEU A 247 1.98 19.38 -18.55
C LEU A 247 1.38 19.45 -19.96
N SER A 248 1.53 18.38 -20.75
CA SER A 248 1.20 18.41 -22.19
C SER A 248 -0.22 17.96 -22.55
N LYS A 249 -0.88 17.18 -21.69
CA LYS A 249 -2.19 16.57 -21.96
C LYS A 249 -3.27 16.94 -20.94
N VAL A 250 -2.87 17.33 -19.73
CA VAL A 250 -3.79 17.73 -18.64
C VAL A 250 -3.71 19.24 -18.39
N ASP A 251 -2.87 19.96 -19.15
CA ASP A 251 -2.65 21.41 -19.08
C ASP A 251 -2.30 21.92 -17.66
N GLN A 252 -1.66 21.08 -16.84
CA GLN A 252 -1.22 21.46 -15.50
C GLN A 252 -0.01 22.41 -15.57
N PRO A 253 -0.04 23.57 -14.88
CA PRO A 253 1.04 24.55 -14.97
C PRO A 253 2.33 24.08 -14.29
N ALA A 254 3.46 24.42 -14.90
CA ALA A 254 4.79 24.24 -14.31
C ALA A 254 5.07 25.36 -13.29
N THR A 255 4.54 25.19 -12.08
CA THR A 255 4.67 26.15 -10.98
C THR A 255 6.05 26.12 -10.32
N ASN A 256 6.41 27.22 -9.63
CA ASN A 256 7.64 27.25 -8.83
C ASN A 256 7.64 26.20 -7.71
N ALA A 257 6.46 25.79 -7.21
CA ALA A 257 6.34 24.73 -6.21
C ALA A 257 6.82 23.38 -6.75
N ALA A 258 6.39 22.99 -7.96
CA ALA A 258 6.82 21.74 -8.58
C ALA A 258 8.32 21.73 -8.90
N ILE A 259 8.85 22.85 -9.44
CA ILE A 259 10.28 23.01 -9.71
C ILE A 259 11.08 22.92 -8.40
N SER A 260 10.62 23.58 -7.33
CA SER A 260 11.29 23.59 -6.03
C SER A 260 11.28 22.21 -5.37
N ALA A 261 10.19 21.46 -5.49
CA ALA A 261 10.08 20.09 -4.97
C ALA A 261 11.01 19.11 -5.71
N ALA A 262 11.11 19.20 -7.04
CA ALA A 262 12.07 18.42 -7.81
C ALA A 262 13.52 18.80 -7.48
N ALA A 263 13.78 20.10 -7.28
CA ALA A 263 15.09 20.63 -6.93
C ALA A 263 15.53 20.21 -5.52
N GLU A 264 14.60 20.16 -4.56
CA GLU A 264 14.80 19.70 -3.19
C GLU A 264 15.19 18.21 -3.15
N ASN A 265 14.66 17.38 -4.04
CA ASN A 265 14.92 15.93 -4.08
C ASN A 265 15.95 15.51 -5.14
N GLY A 266 16.62 16.46 -5.79
CA GLY A 266 17.74 16.16 -6.69
C GLY A 266 17.37 15.71 -8.10
N HIS A 267 16.12 15.87 -8.53
CA HIS A 267 15.64 15.38 -9.83
C HIS A 267 16.00 16.34 -10.98
N LEU A 268 17.26 16.32 -11.40
CA LEU A 268 17.84 17.25 -12.39
C LEU A 268 17.03 17.32 -13.70
N LEU A 269 16.63 16.17 -14.27
CA LEU A 269 15.92 16.13 -15.54
C LEU A 269 14.52 16.75 -15.43
N VAL A 270 13.82 16.51 -14.32
CA VAL A 270 12.52 17.12 -14.03
C VAL A 270 12.65 18.62 -13.84
N VAL A 271 13.66 19.08 -13.07
CA VAL A 271 13.94 20.51 -12.92
C VAL A 271 14.21 21.17 -14.26
N LYS A 272 15.06 20.56 -15.10
CA LYS A 272 15.37 21.07 -16.44
C LYS A 272 14.09 21.22 -17.27
N TYR A 273 13.30 20.16 -17.37
CA TYR A 273 12.08 20.14 -18.17
C TYR A 273 11.03 21.15 -17.69
N LEU A 274 10.75 21.18 -16.39
CA LEU A 274 9.79 22.13 -15.80
C LEU A 274 10.29 23.58 -15.90
N HIS A 275 11.60 23.81 -15.77
CA HIS A 275 12.18 25.14 -15.90
C HIS A 275 12.06 25.67 -17.34
N GLU A 276 12.28 24.83 -18.35
CA GLU A 276 12.10 25.18 -19.76
C GLU A 276 10.63 25.53 -20.09
N ASN A 277 9.67 24.94 -19.39
CA ASN A 277 8.22 25.12 -19.63
C ASN A 277 7.50 25.90 -18.52
N ARG A 278 8.23 26.71 -17.76
CA ARG A 278 7.74 27.43 -16.58
C ARG A 278 6.52 28.31 -16.86
N SER A 279 5.55 28.29 -15.95
CA SER A 279 4.37 29.16 -16.03
C SER A 279 4.53 30.48 -15.27
N GLU A 280 5.52 30.57 -14.38
CA GLU A 280 5.71 31.70 -13.46
C GLU A 280 7.13 32.29 -13.60
N PRO A 281 7.40 33.54 -13.16
CA PRO A 281 8.76 34.09 -13.02
C PRO A 281 9.61 33.29 -12.01
N CYS A 282 10.94 33.41 -12.08
CA CYS A 282 11.84 32.56 -11.27
C CYS A 282 11.69 32.86 -9.77
N GLY A 283 11.43 31.81 -8.99
CA GLY A 283 11.56 31.84 -7.53
C GLY A 283 12.98 31.50 -7.05
N ALA A 284 13.37 32.04 -5.88
CA ALA A 284 14.62 31.69 -5.22
C ALA A 284 14.59 30.31 -4.54
N ASP A 285 13.40 29.81 -4.19
CA ASP A 285 13.16 28.60 -3.41
C ASP A 285 13.85 27.36 -3.98
N ALA A 286 13.73 27.12 -5.29
CA ALA A 286 14.33 25.97 -5.93
C ALA A 286 15.86 25.92 -5.73
N ILE A 287 16.54 27.08 -5.84
CA ILE A 287 17.98 27.18 -5.61
C ILE A 287 18.31 26.98 -4.12
N ILE A 288 17.53 27.58 -3.23
CA ILE A 288 17.74 27.48 -1.77
C ILE A 288 17.63 26.01 -1.31
N ARG A 289 16.58 25.30 -1.74
CA ARG A 289 16.35 23.90 -1.37
C ARG A 289 17.38 22.95 -1.98
N ALA A 290 17.68 23.12 -3.26
CA ALA A 290 18.76 22.34 -3.91
C ALA A 290 20.11 22.55 -3.23
N LYS A 291 20.43 23.79 -2.82
CA LYS A 291 21.66 24.09 -2.07
C LYS A 291 21.66 23.43 -0.70
N LYS A 292 20.56 23.52 0.05
CA LYS A 292 20.40 22.90 1.39
C LYS A 292 20.65 21.39 1.35
N ASN A 293 20.18 20.72 0.29
CA ASN A 293 20.29 19.27 0.13
C ASN A 293 21.50 18.83 -0.74
N GLY A 294 22.43 19.73 -1.06
CA GLY A 294 23.69 19.39 -1.73
C GLY A 294 23.58 19.07 -3.23
N HIS A 295 22.49 19.46 -3.89
CA HIS A 295 22.26 19.22 -5.32
C HIS A 295 22.95 20.28 -6.21
N CYS A 296 24.29 20.29 -6.20
CA CYS A 296 25.13 21.30 -6.85
C CYS A 296 24.84 21.46 -8.35
N ARG A 297 24.52 20.37 -9.07
CA ARG A 297 24.25 20.44 -10.52
C ARG A 297 22.95 21.19 -10.83
N ILE A 298 21.93 21.04 -9.98
CA ILE A 298 20.68 21.80 -10.08
C ILE A 298 20.92 23.27 -9.76
N VAL A 299 21.69 23.56 -8.71
CA VAL A 299 22.07 24.94 -8.36
C VAL A 299 22.80 25.62 -9.52
N GLN A 300 23.75 24.93 -10.14
CA GLN A 300 24.47 25.44 -11.31
C GLN A 300 23.52 25.72 -12.47
N LEU A 301 22.68 24.75 -12.85
CA LEU A 301 21.69 24.88 -13.91
C LEU A 301 20.77 26.09 -13.70
N LEU A 302 20.21 26.25 -12.49
CA LEU A 302 19.29 27.36 -12.20
C LEU A 302 19.99 28.72 -12.14
N LEU A 303 21.26 28.79 -11.72
CA LEU A 303 22.04 30.04 -11.68
C LEU A 303 22.56 30.49 -13.05
N GLU A 304 22.61 29.59 -14.04
CA GLU A 304 22.88 29.96 -15.44
C GLU A 304 21.79 30.89 -15.98
N HIS A 305 20.52 30.70 -15.58
CA HIS A 305 19.41 31.55 -15.99
C HIS A 305 19.38 32.89 -15.21
N GLU A 306 19.44 34.01 -15.94
CA GLU A 306 19.53 35.36 -15.35
C GLU A 306 18.39 35.67 -14.38
N GLY A 307 17.15 35.37 -14.75
CA GLY A 307 15.98 35.61 -13.91
C GLY A 307 16.04 34.88 -12.56
N CYS A 308 16.58 33.65 -12.54
CA CYS A 308 16.71 32.84 -11.35
C CYS A 308 17.87 33.33 -10.48
N ARG A 309 18.96 33.78 -11.10
CA ARG A 309 20.07 34.46 -10.42
C ARG A 309 19.64 35.75 -9.73
N LEU A 310 18.83 36.58 -10.40
CA LEU A 310 18.32 37.84 -9.84
C LEU A 310 17.37 37.59 -8.67
N ALA A 311 16.43 36.64 -8.81
CA ALA A 311 15.52 36.24 -7.74
C ALA A 311 16.28 35.76 -6.50
N PHE A 312 17.28 34.89 -6.69
CA PHE A 312 18.13 34.40 -5.61
C PHE A 312 18.91 35.53 -4.90
N LYS A 313 19.50 36.46 -5.66
CA LYS A 313 20.19 37.63 -5.08
C LYS A 313 19.25 38.48 -4.23
N LYS A 314 18.05 38.79 -4.74
CA LYS A 314 17.05 39.58 -4.01
C LYS A 314 16.69 38.94 -2.67
N GLU A 315 16.42 37.64 -2.67
CA GLU A 315 16.04 36.89 -1.46
C GLU A 315 17.17 36.85 -0.43
N THR A 316 18.41 36.60 -0.88
CA THR A 316 19.58 36.62 0.01
C THR A 316 19.86 38.01 0.57
N SER A 317 19.66 39.08 -0.21
CA SER A 317 19.76 40.46 0.27
C SER A 317 18.71 40.79 1.33
N ILE A 318 17.46 40.38 1.13
CA ILE A 318 16.37 40.57 2.10
C ILE A 318 16.67 39.80 3.40
N ARG A 319 17.06 38.52 3.30
CA ARG A 319 17.46 37.71 4.47
C ARG A 319 18.58 38.36 5.27
N MET A 320 19.58 38.93 4.61
CA MET A 320 20.69 39.63 5.28
C MET A 320 20.25 40.93 5.97
N VAL A 321 19.31 41.68 5.38
CA VAL A 321 18.75 42.90 5.99
C VAL A 321 17.87 42.56 7.19
N VAL A 322 17.00 41.56 7.07
CA VAL A 322 16.16 41.06 8.17
C VAL A 322 17.03 40.51 9.30
N TYR A 323 18.08 39.74 8.99
CA TYR A 323 19.02 39.27 10.00
C TYR A 323 19.71 40.43 10.74
N ARG A 324 20.19 41.46 10.02
CA ARG A 324 20.79 42.64 10.64
C ARG A 324 19.81 43.40 11.54
N LEU A 325 18.56 43.55 11.11
CA LEU A 325 17.50 44.17 11.91
C LEU A 325 17.13 43.32 13.13
N LEU A 326 17.03 42.00 12.97
CA LEU A 326 16.81 41.07 14.07
C LEU A 326 17.95 41.15 15.08
N CYS A 327 19.21 41.14 14.65
CA CYS A 327 20.37 41.34 15.52
C CYS A 327 20.34 42.70 16.24
N MET A 328 19.94 43.78 15.57
CA MET A 328 19.76 45.10 16.19
C MET A 328 18.67 45.08 17.27
N VAL A 329 17.52 44.45 17.01
CA VAL A 329 16.43 44.29 17.98
C VAL A 329 16.83 43.38 19.15
N LEU A 330 17.55 42.29 18.88
CA LEU A 330 18.08 41.35 19.87
C LEU A 330 19.13 41.99 20.78
N LEU A 331 19.94 42.92 20.26
CA LEU A 331 20.91 43.71 21.05
C LEU A 331 20.21 44.72 21.99
N VAL A 332 19.00 45.18 21.64
CA VAL A 332 18.24 46.18 22.41
C VAL A 332 17.39 45.56 23.52
N PHE A 333 16.82 44.35 23.33
CA PHE A 333 15.84 43.76 24.25
C PHE A 333 16.37 42.66 25.20
N ARG A 334 17.66 42.29 25.11
CA ARG A 334 18.43 41.50 26.12
C ARG A 334 17.77 40.22 26.70
N PHE A 335 16.86 39.60 25.98
CA PHE A 335 16.27 38.28 26.24
C PHE A 335 15.94 37.74 24.83
N ILE A 336 16.24 36.52 24.38
CA ILE A 336 15.70 35.21 24.78
C ILE A 336 16.56 34.07 24.09
N PRO A 337 16.15 32.78 24.05
CA PRO A 337 16.92 31.59 24.39
C PRO A 337 17.86 31.09 23.26
N GLN A 338 18.84 30.26 23.62
CA GLN A 338 19.87 29.69 22.75
C GLN A 338 19.32 29.10 21.41
N THR A 339 18.08 28.62 21.40
CA THR A 339 17.42 27.94 20.28
C THR A 339 17.05 28.85 19.10
N LEU A 340 16.77 30.14 19.34
CA LEU A 340 16.43 31.11 18.28
C LEU A 340 17.67 31.67 17.56
N ILE A 341 18.84 31.63 18.22
CA ILE A 341 20.12 32.12 17.68
C ILE A 341 20.68 31.15 16.63
N GLU A 342 20.49 29.84 16.81
CA GLU A 342 20.96 28.83 15.85
C GLU A 342 20.11 28.75 14.58
N PHE A 343 18.82 29.09 14.64
CA PHE A 343 17.94 29.05 13.47
C PHE A 343 18.20 30.18 12.45
N PHE A 344 18.79 31.32 12.89
CA PHE A 344 18.94 32.52 12.05
C PHE A 344 20.37 32.96 11.76
N ARG A 345 21.42 32.29 12.26
CA ARG A 345 22.83 32.67 12.04
C ARG A 345 23.24 32.47 10.57
N PRO A 346 23.62 33.51 9.81
CA PRO A 346 24.28 33.35 8.52
C PRO A 346 25.77 33.06 8.77
N ASP A 347 26.31 32.11 8.00
CA ASP A 347 27.76 31.91 7.91
C ASP A 347 28.42 33.25 7.54
N GLY A 348 29.21 33.77 8.49
CA GLY A 348 29.80 35.10 8.46
C GLY A 348 30.88 35.26 7.39
N ASN A 349 30.92 36.44 6.79
CA ASN A 349 31.76 36.84 5.66
C ASN A 349 33.07 37.47 6.15
N HIS A 350 34.24 36.93 5.76
CA HIS A 350 35.53 37.62 5.78
C HIS A 350 35.95 37.98 4.34
N ARG A 351 35.42 39.09 3.81
CA ARG A 351 36.06 39.89 2.74
C ARG A 351 37.08 40.79 3.44
N ASP A 352 38.39 40.77 3.18
CA ASP A 352 39.02 41.01 1.87
C ASP A 352 40.42 40.38 1.70
N GLN A 353 40.72 39.24 2.31
CA GLN A 353 41.93 38.43 1.98
C GLN A 353 41.62 37.02 1.46
N ILE A 354 40.34 36.68 1.31
CA ILE A 354 39.88 35.33 0.98
C ILE A 354 39.09 35.34 -0.35
N LYS A 355 39.72 35.78 -1.44
CA LYS A 355 39.13 35.64 -2.79
C LYS A 355 39.78 34.52 -3.62
N SER A 356 40.92 33.99 -3.19
CA SER A 356 41.57 32.84 -3.81
C SER A 356 41.38 31.54 -3.02
N SER A 357 41.49 31.55 -1.69
CA SER A 357 41.50 30.29 -0.93
C SER A 357 40.11 29.69 -0.65
N GLU A 358 39.02 30.46 -0.57
CA GLU A 358 37.65 29.90 -0.38
C GLU A 358 37.04 29.37 -1.68
N ALA A 359 37.32 30.00 -2.82
CA ALA A 359 36.94 29.44 -4.13
C ALA A 359 37.71 28.14 -4.42
N GLN A 360 38.95 28.04 -3.96
CA GLN A 360 39.80 26.86 -4.09
C GLN A 360 39.47 25.79 -3.05
N SER A 361 39.11 26.16 -1.81
CA SER A 361 38.63 25.27 -0.74
C SER A 361 37.23 24.73 -1.01
N GLY A 362 36.29 25.55 -1.51
CA GLY A 362 34.96 25.09 -1.91
C GLY A 362 35.00 24.19 -3.15
N LYS A 363 35.88 24.50 -4.12
CA LYS A 363 36.12 23.65 -5.29
C LYS A 363 36.84 22.35 -4.91
N GLN A 364 37.84 22.39 -4.02
CA GLN A 364 38.52 21.21 -3.49
C GLN A 364 37.60 20.34 -2.62
N LYS A 365 36.73 20.94 -1.82
CA LYS A 365 35.73 20.20 -1.03
C LYS A 365 34.69 19.56 -1.93
N CYS A 366 34.20 20.27 -2.95
CA CYS A 366 33.25 19.71 -3.93
C CYS A 366 33.90 18.64 -4.82
N GLU A 367 35.16 18.80 -5.23
CA GLU A 367 35.94 17.78 -5.96
C GLU A 367 36.27 16.58 -5.07
N MET A 368 36.64 16.78 -3.80
CA MET A 368 36.92 15.69 -2.86
C MET A 368 35.65 14.93 -2.50
N GLU A 369 34.53 15.60 -2.23
CA GLU A 369 33.23 14.96 -2.02
C GLU A 369 32.70 14.31 -3.29
N ALA A 370 32.98 14.85 -4.48
CA ALA A 370 32.64 14.20 -5.75
C ALA A 370 33.49 12.95 -5.98
N ARG A 371 34.75 12.93 -5.57
CA ARG A 371 35.62 11.74 -5.64
C ARG A 371 35.21 10.69 -4.63
N ILE A 372 34.94 11.08 -3.37
CA ILE A 372 34.42 10.17 -2.34
C ILE A 372 33.08 9.59 -2.77
N ARG A 373 32.14 10.41 -3.28
CA ARG A 373 30.87 9.90 -3.82
C ARG A 373 31.07 9.01 -5.05
N ALA A 374 31.96 9.35 -5.97
CA ALA A 374 32.24 8.51 -7.14
C ALA A 374 32.87 7.16 -6.74
N GLU A 375 33.70 7.15 -5.69
CA GLU A 375 34.33 5.95 -5.16
C GLU A 375 33.35 5.11 -4.32
N GLU A 376 32.50 5.74 -3.52
CA GLU A 376 31.39 5.09 -2.83
C GLU A 376 30.37 4.52 -3.82
N GLU A 377 29.97 5.28 -4.84
CA GLU A 377 29.09 4.79 -5.91
C GLU A 377 29.76 3.67 -6.72
N ALA A 378 31.07 3.74 -6.99
CA ALA A 378 31.79 2.65 -7.65
C ALA A 378 31.84 1.40 -6.77
N ASN A 379 32.03 1.55 -5.45
CA ASN A 379 32.01 0.46 -4.49
C ASN A 379 30.60 -0.13 -4.31
N ILE A 380 29.56 0.70 -4.29
CA ILE A 380 28.16 0.28 -4.27
C ILE A 380 27.82 -0.43 -5.57
N ARG A 381 28.18 0.13 -6.74
CA ARG A 381 28.00 -0.54 -8.04
C ARG A 381 28.72 -1.89 -8.05
N MET A 382 29.99 -1.96 -7.66
CA MET A 382 30.75 -3.21 -7.63
C MET A 382 30.14 -4.27 -6.70
N LYS A 383 29.51 -3.89 -5.59
CA LYS A 383 28.91 -4.82 -4.61
C LYS A 383 27.44 -5.17 -4.89
N GLU A 384 26.63 -4.16 -5.20
CA GLU A 384 25.18 -4.30 -5.33
C GLU A 384 24.73 -4.58 -6.77
N GLU A 385 25.45 -4.11 -7.80
CA GLU A 385 25.06 -4.32 -9.19
C GLU A 385 25.03 -5.82 -9.57
N PRO A 386 26.01 -6.68 -9.17
CA PRO A 386 25.91 -8.11 -9.42
C PRO A 386 24.75 -8.76 -8.66
N ARG A 387 24.46 -8.29 -7.43
CA ARG A 387 23.37 -8.82 -6.59
C ARG A 387 22.00 -8.50 -7.21
N LEU A 388 21.79 -7.23 -7.55
CA LEU A 388 20.56 -6.76 -8.20
C LEU A 388 20.39 -7.35 -9.60
N ARG A 389 21.47 -7.48 -10.38
CA ARG A 389 21.44 -8.17 -11.67
C ARG A 389 21.03 -9.63 -11.51
N ALA A 390 21.59 -10.35 -10.53
CA ALA A 390 21.22 -11.74 -10.26
C ALA A 390 19.75 -11.88 -9.81
N GLU A 391 19.26 -10.94 -9.00
CA GLU A 391 17.87 -10.90 -8.54
C GLU A 391 16.89 -10.59 -9.68
N VAL A 392 17.20 -9.61 -10.53
CA VAL A 392 16.42 -9.30 -11.73
C VAL A 392 16.45 -10.46 -12.72
N GLU A 393 17.60 -11.10 -12.94
CA GLU A 393 17.72 -12.29 -13.78
C GLU A 393 16.97 -13.50 -13.19
N ALA A 394 16.87 -13.61 -11.87
CA ALA A 394 16.04 -14.63 -11.22
C ALA A 394 14.54 -14.34 -11.43
N TYR A 395 14.12 -13.09 -11.23
CA TYR A 395 12.75 -12.64 -11.47
C TYR A 395 12.31 -12.84 -12.92
N ILE A 396 13.13 -12.42 -13.89
CA ILE A 396 12.86 -12.63 -15.32
C ILE A 396 12.74 -14.12 -15.63
N ARG A 397 13.59 -14.97 -15.05
CA ARG A 397 13.49 -16.44 -15.23
C ARG A 397 12.21 -17.01 -14.65
N GLU A 398 11.76 -16.53 -13.50
CA GLU A 398 10.49 -16.95 -12.88
C GLU A 398 9.27 -16.48 -13.68
N GLU A 399 9.30 -15.24 -14.18
CA GLU A 399 8.27 -14.70 -15.05
C GLU A 399 8.18 -15.49 -16.37
N GLN A 400 9.33 -15.79 -17.00
CA GLN A 400 9.39 -16.62 -18.22
C GLN A 400 8.85 -18.03 -17.98
N LYS A 401 9.16 -18.66 -16.84
CA LYS A 401 8.58 -19.97 -16.46
C LYS A 401 7.07 -19.88 -16.31
N THR A 402 6.57 -18.83 -15.68
CA THR A 402 5.13 -18.60 -15.47
C THR A 402 4.42 -18.38 -16.80
N GLN A 403 4.99 -17.56 -17.70
CA GLN A 403 4.46 -17.34 -19.04
C GLN A 403 4.46 -18.63 -19.88
N ALA A 404 5.53 -19.43 -19.81
CA ALA A 404 5.60 -20.73 -20.49
C ALA A 404 4.53 -21.70 -19.95
N ALA A 405 4.30 -21.74 -18.63
CA ALA A 405 3.25 -22.56 -18.03
C ALA A 405 1.84 -22.13 -18.46
N ILE A 406 1.58 -20.82 -18.52
CA ILE A 406 0.31 -20.27 -19.04
C ILE A 406 0.12 -20.66 -20.51
N GLN A 407 1.18 -20.54 -21.33
CA GLN A 407 1.11 -20.89 -22.75
C GLN A 407 0.87 -22.39 -22.95
N ALA A 408 1.56 -23.25 -22.20
CA ALA A 408 1.35 -24.70 -22.23
C ALA A 408 -0.07 -25.08 -21.80
N LYS A 409 -0.64 -24.40 -20.79
CA LYS A 409 -2.03 -24.59 -20.37
C LYS A 409 -3.02 -24.18 -21.47
N LYS A 410 -2.82 -23.01 -22.09
CA LYS A 410 -3.65 -22.56 -23.22
C LYS A 410 -3.60 -23.53 -24.39
N GLU A 411 -2.42 -24.06 -24.72
CA GLU A 411 -2.27 -25.03 -25.80
C GLU A 411 -2.95 -26.36 -25.46
N LYS A 412 -2.83 -26.84 -24.22
CA LYS A 412 -3.52 -28.04 -23.74
C LYS A 412 -5.05 -27.86 -23.82
N ASP A 413 -5.57 -26.73 -23.36
CA ASP A 413 -7.00 -26.42 -23.39
C ASP A 413 -7.51 -26.29 -24.83
N MET A 414 -6.75 -25.67 -25.72
CA MET A 414 -7.06 -25.58 -27.15
C MET A 414 -7.09 -26.96 -27.82
N ARG A 415 -6.09 -27.81 -27.55
CA ARG A 415 -6.04 -29.19 -28.05
C ARG A 415 -7.18 -30.05 -27.50
N ALA A 416 -7.68 -29.78 -26.30
CA ALA A 416 -8.83 -30.47 -25.74
C ALA A 416 -10.13 -30.05 -26.44
N ARG A 417 -10.31 -28.74 -26.71
CA ARG A 417 -11.46 -28.22 -27.46
C ARG A 417 -11.53 -28.77 -28.88
N ILE A 418 -10.43 -28.71 -29.62
CA ILE A 418 -10.36 -29.25 -31.00
C ILE A 418 -10.68 -30.75 -31.00
N ARG A 419 -10.20 -31.51 -30.02
CA ARG A 419 -10.52 -32.94 -29.91
C ARG A 419 -12.01 -33.19 -29.65
N ALA A 420 -12.64 -32.40 -28.79
CA ALA A 420 -14.07 -32.51 -28.53
C ALA A 420 -14.91 -32.19 -29.78
N GLU A 421 -14.54 -31.13 -30.51
CA GLU A 421 -15.23 -30.72 -31.75
C GLU A 421 -15.07 -31.75 -32.88
N ILE A 422 -13.87 -32.33 -33.05
CA ILE A 422 -13.66 -33.42 -34.01
C ILE A 422 -14.50 -34.64 -33.62
N GLN A 423 -14.55 -34.99 -32.34
CA GLN A 423 -15.34 -36.13 -31.85
C GLN A 423 -16.83 -35.92 -32.12
N GLU A 424 -17.37 -34.75 -31.81
CA GLU A 424 -18.76 -34.39 -32.09
C GLU A 424 -19.09 -34.46 -33.58
N ASN A 425 -18.25 -33.88 -34.44
CA ASN A 425 -18.42 -33.94 -35.90
C ASN A 425 -18.39 -35.37 -36.44
N VAL A 426 -17.51 -36.24 -35.92
CA VAL A 426 -17.45 -37.66 -36.31
C VAL A 426 -18.70 -38.40 -35.85
N GLU A 427 -19.16 -38.16 -34.63
CA GLU A 427 -20.39 -38.77 -34.11
C GLU A 427 -21.62 -38.34 -34.91
N ASP A 428 -21.75 -37.06 -35.26
CA ASP A 428 -22.84 -36.56 -36.11
C ASP A 428 -22.79 -37.14 -37.52
N LYS A 429 -21.60 -37.29 -38.10
CA LYS A 429 -21.45 -37.95 -39.41
C LYS A 429 -21.86 -39.43 -39.34
N MET A 430 -21.44 -40.16 -38.30
CA MET A 430 -21.89 -41.55 -38.11
C MET A 430 -23.41 -41.64 -37.90
N ARG A 431 -24.00 -40.75 -37.09
CA ARG A 431 -25.46 -40.71 -36.88
C ARG A 431 -26.22 -40.48 -38.18
N THR A 432 -25.74 -39.57 -39.02
CA THR A 432 -26.36 -39.27 -40.32
C THR A 432 -26.20 -40.42 -41.31
N GLU A 433 -25.05 -41.08 -41.37
CA GLU A 433 -24.81 -42.26 -42.21
C GLU A 433 -25.67 -43.47 -41.77
N ILE A 434 -25.76 -43.76 -40.47
CA ILE A 434 -26.64 -44.81 -39.93
C ILE A 434 -28.10 -44.53 -40.27
N ARG A 435 -28.54 -43.27 -40.11
CA ARG A 435 -29.91 -42.87 -40.45
C ARG A 435 -30.20 -43.05 -41.95
N ALA A 436 -29.24 -42.71 -42.81
CA ALA A 436 -29.35 -42.94 -44.25
C ALA A 436 -29.38 -44.43 -44.62
N GLY A 437 -28.59 -45.27 -43.93
CA GLY A 437 -28.60 -46.72 -44.11
C GLY A 437 -29.94 -47.36 -43.73
N LEU A 438 -30.49 -47.01 -42.56
CA LEU A 438 -31.79 -47.52 -42.10
C LEU A 438 -32.93 -47.12 -43.05
N LEU A 439 -32.94 -45.87 -43.53
CA LEU A 439 -33.93 -45.39 -44.50
C LEU A 439 -33.74 -46.02 -45.91
N GLY A 440 -32.52 -46.41 -46.25
CA GLY A 440 -32.20 -47.08 -47.53
C GLY A 440 -32.57 -48.55 -47.56
N ASP A 441 -32.59 -49.23 -46.42
CA ASP A 441 -33.01 -50.63 -46.31
C ASP A 441 -34.53 -50.79 -46.32
N ASP A 442 -35.28 -49.81 -45.79
CA ASP A 442 -36.75 -49.77 -45.90
C ASP A 442 -37.25 -49.62 -47.35
N LEU A 443 -36.45 -49.00 -48.23
CA LEU A 443 -36.77 -48.85 -49.66
C LEU A 443 -36.39 -50.07 -50.52
N LYS A 444 -35.71 -51.08 -49.96
CA LYS A 444 -35.37 -52.33 -50.65
C LYS A 444 -36.27 -53.51 -50.26
N GLN A 445 -37.17 -53.34 -49.29
CA GLN A 445 -38.16 -54.35 -48.88
C GLN A 445 -39.58 -54.10 -49.39
N THR A 446 -39.79 -53.05 -50.18
CA THR A 446 -41.01 -52.83 -50.99
C THR A 446 -40.70 -53.06 -52.45
#